data_AF-A0A195FC88-F1
#
_entry.id   AF-A0A195FC88-F1
#
_cell.length_a   1.000
_cell.length_b   1.000
_cell.length_c   1.000
_cell.angle_alpha   90.00
_cell.angle_beta   90.00
_cell.angle_gamma   90.00
#
_symmetry.space_group_name_H-M   'P 1'
#
loop_
_entity.id
_entity.type
_entity.pdbx_description
1 polymer ?
#
loop_
_entity_poly.entity_id
_entity_poly.type
_entity_poly.pdbx_seq_one_letter_code
_entity_poly.pdbx_strand_id
1 'polypeptide(L)'
;MTIELKTTEDFSGVIYTQGNFYSREPSCFLDPVRGRSFTMSIPLNKCDTERNGDKYSNIVVIQHDDELLTPGDAAFTLECDFSRPRDLTVSADLNGSKKRSTKSSIALIDADPGSDRRKRSAYVESYGDEVVFMPKQAYRKVNDEL
;
A
#
# COMPACT_ATOMS: atom_id res chain seq x y z
N MET A 1 -6.13 -5.51 -6.19
CA MET A 1 -5.93 -4.40 -5.25
C MET A 1 -5.60 -3.18 -6.08
N THR A 2 -6.30 -2.07 -5.89
CA THR A 2 -6.02 -0.83 -6.64
C THR A 2 -5.48 0.18 -5.67
N ILE A 3 -4.37 0.81 -6.03
CA ILE A 3 -3.73 1.83 -5.22
C ILE A 3 -3.73 3.16 -5.97
N GLU A 4 -3.85 4.23 -5.22
CA GLU A 4 -3.74 5.60 -5.72
C GLU A 4 -2.73 6.35 -4.84
N LEU A 5 -1.61 6.77 -5.44
CA LEU A 5 -0.63 7.63 -4.80
C LEU A 5 -0.88 9.06 -5.24
N LYS A 6 -1.04 9.96 -4.26
CA LYS A 6 -1.14 11.41 -4.48
C LYS A 6 -0.03 12.13 -3.74
N THR A 7 0.71 12.96 -4.46
CA THR A 7 1.80 13.79 -3.91
C THR A 7 1.43 15.26 -3.99
N THR A 8 1.93 16.06 -3.04
CA THR A 8 1.71 17.52 -3.04
C THR A 8 2.55 18.23 -4.10
N GLU A 9 3.74 17.70 -4.34
CA GLU A 9 4.72 18.16 -5.32
C GLU A 9 4.86 17.14 -6.44
N ASP A 10 5.45 17.56 -7.56
CA ASP A 10 5.70 16.66 -8.68
C ASP A 10 6.72 15.59 -8.25
N PHE A 11 6.34 14.32 -8.37
CA PHE A 11 7.18 13.16 -8.09
C PHE A 11 7.75 12.60 -9.39
N SER A 12 9.03 12.23 -9.35
CA SER A 12 9.78 11.47 -10.35
C SER A 12 10.56 10.38 -9.63
N GLY A 13 10.63 9.19 -10.21
CA GLY A 13 11.23 8.00 -9.61
C GLY A 13 10.39 6.78 -9.95
N VAL A 14 10.43 5.75 -9.10
CA VAL A 14 9.71 4.48 -9.35
C VAL A 14 8.76 4.10 -8.23
N ILE A 15 7.70 3.40 -8.59
CA ILE A 15 6.71 2.84 -7.67
C ILE A 15 6.55 1.37 -8.02
N TYR A 16 6.82 0.46 -7.09
CA TYR A 16 6.84 -0.97 -7.40
C TYR A 16 6.46 -1.84 -6.22
N THR A 17 6.01 -3.06 -6.49
CA THR A 17 5.80 -4.05 -5.44
C THR A 17 7.13 -4.67 -5.04
N GLN A 18 7.38 -4.80 -3.74
CA GLN A 18 8.65 -5.34 -3.24
C GLN A 18 8.98 -6.69 -3.90
N GLY A 19 10.23 -6.86 -4.35
CA GLY A 19 10.66 -8.02 -5.14
C GLY A 19 10.53 -7.86 -6.66
N ASN A 20 9.80 -6.85 -7.15
CA ASN A 20 9.50 -6.68 -8.58
C ASN A 20 10.22 -5.50 -9.25
N PHE A 21 11.21 -4.90 -8.58
CA PHE A 21 11.99 -3.79 -9.14
C PHE A 21 12.63 -4.14 -10.50
N TYR A 22 13.27 -5.31 -10.60
CA TYR A 22 13.97 -5.73 -11.81
C TYR A 22 13.07 -6.32 -12.89
N SER A 23 11.89 -6.86 -12.54
CA SER A 23 10.99 -7.46 -13.52
C SER A 23 10.37 -6.41 -14.44
N ARG A 24 10.17 -5.18 -13.91
CA ARG A 24 9.50 -4.06 -14.59
C ARG A 24 8.16 -4.46 -15.21
N GLU A 25 7.49 -5.47 -14.64
CA GLU A 25 6.16 -5.88 -15.11
C GLU A 25 5.17 -4.72 -14.87
N PRO A 26 4.42 -4.24 -15.88
CA PRO A 26 3.58 -3.05 -15.73
C PRO A 26 2.52 -3.13 -14.63
N SER A 27 2.11 -4.33 -14.22
CA SER A 27 1.18 -4.52 -13.10
C SER A 27 1.84 -4.45 -11.72
N CYS A 28 3.18 -4.51 -11.66
CA CYS A 28 4.00 -4.60 -10.45
C CYS A 28 5.04 -3.47 -10.36
N PHE A 29 5.16 -2.62 -11.39
CA PHE A 29 6.15 -1.54 -11.48
C PHE A 29 5.61 -0.37 -12.32
N LEU A 30 5.85 0.86 -11.84
CA LEU A 30 5.59 2.11 -12.54
C LEU A 30 6.86 2.98 -12.47
N ASP A 31 7.17 3.64 -13.57
CA ASP A 31 8.29 4.58 -13.73
C ASP A 31 7.71 5.91 -14.26
N PRO A 32 7.05 6.69 -13.38
CA PRO A 32 6.54 8.00 -13.75
C PRO A 32 7.69 8.99 -13.95
N VAL A 33 7.80 9.52 -15.17
CA VAL A 33 8.72 10.63 -15.47
C VAL A 33 8.44 11.85 -14.61
N ARG A 34 7.15 12.19 -14.42
CA ARG A 34 6.68 13.31 -13.60
C ARG A 34 5.17 13.23 -13.36
N GLY A 35 4.70 13.54 -12.16
CA GLY A 35 3.27 13.69 -11.90
C GLY A 35 2.93 13.87 -10.43
N ARG A 36 1.62 13.98 -10.13
CA ARG A 36 1.11 14.11 -8.76
C ARG A 36 0.09 13.05 -8.35
N SER A 37 -0.34 12.24 -9.31
CA SER A 37 -1.37 11.24 -9.11
C SER A 37 -1.02 10.02 -9.95
N PHE A 38 -0.85 8.89 -9.27
CA PHE A 38 -0.45 7.64 -9.90
C PHE A 38 -1.39 6.54 -9.44
N THR A 39 -1.82 5.70 -10.37
CA THR A 39 -2.73 4.59 -10.07
C THR A 39 -2.11 3.30 -10.56
N MET A 40 -2.14 2.28 -9.71
CA MET A 40 -1.62 0.97 -10.02
C MET A 40 -2.62 -0.11 -9.60
N SER A 41 -2.84 -1.08 -10.48
CA SER A 41 -3.74 -2.21 -10.22
C SER A 41 -2.91 -3.47 -10.03
N ILE A 42 -2.71 -3.86 -8.77
CA ILE A 42 -1.94 -5.03 -8.36
C ILE A 42 -2.86 -6.27 -8.39
N PRO A 43 -2.61 -7.26 -9.26
CA PRO A 43 -3.37 -8.50 -9.29
C PRO A 43 -3.12 -9.32 -8.01
N LEU A 44 -4.19 -9.84 -7.40
CA LEU A 44 -4.10 -10.56 -6.12
C LEU A 44 -3.34 -11.89 -6.19
N ASN A 45 -3.01 -12.36 -7.41
CA ASN A 45 -2.29 -13.60 -7.69
C ASN A 45 -0.91 -13.36 -8.33
N LYS A 46 -0.42 -12.11 -8.35
CA LYS A 46 0.87 -11.71 -8.92
C LYS A 46 1.57 -10.70 -8.01
N CYS A 47 2.72 -10.19 -8.47
CA CYS A 47 3.47 -9.11 -7.83
C CYS A 47 3.91 -9.44 -6.39
N ASP A 48 4.20 -10.73 -6.13
CA ASP A 48 4.51 -11.25 -4.79
C ASP A 48 3.43 -10.95 -3.74
N THR A 49 2.16 -10.88 -4.15
CA THR A 49 1.03 -10.74 -3.23
C THR A 49 0.93 -11.99 -2.36
N GLU A 50 1.11 -11.81 -1.06
CA GLU A 50 0.96 -12.86 -0.06
C GLU A 50 -0.54 -13.11 0.20
N ARG A 51 -0.90 -14.38 0.35
CA ARG A 51 -2.27 -14.80 0.67
C ARG A 51 -2.28 -15.62 1.95
N ASN A 52 -3.07 -15.17 2.93
CA ASN A 52 -3.36 -15.91 4.15
C ASN A 52 -4.88 -16.06 4.31
N GLY A 53 -5.43 -17.19 3.88
CA GLY A 53 -6.87 -17.41 3.83
C GLY A 53 -7.57 -16.45 2.85
N ASP A 54 -8.43 -15.59 3.38
CA ASP A 54 -9.17 -14.56 2.64
C ASP A 54 -8.52 -13.17 2.73
N LYS A 55 -7.30 -13.10 3.29
CA LYS A 55 -6.52 -11.88 3.41
C LYS A 55 -5.37 -11.87 2.42
N TYR A 56 -5.24 -10.76 1.71
CA TYR A 56 -4.21 -10.51 0.69
C TYR A 56 -3.36 -9.33 1.12
N SER A 57 -2.05 -9.50 1.12
CA SER A 57 -1.09 -8.45 1.47
C SER A 57 -0.03 -8.24 0.42
N ASN A 58 0.35 -7.00 0.21
CA ASN A 58 1.44 -6.62 -0.68
C ASN A 58 2.25 -5.48 -0.06
N ILE A 59 3.49 -5.28 -0.50
CA ILE A 59 4.33 -4.17 -0.07
C ILE A 59 4.64 -3.33 -1.29
N VAL A 60 4.26 -2.06 -1.25
CA VAL A 60 4.57 -1.10 -2.31
C VAL A 60 5.66 -0.17 -1.84
N VAL A 61 6.71 -0.05 -2.65
CA VAL A 61 7.85 0.82 -2.44
C VAL A 61 7.75 2.02 -3.38
N ILE A 62 8.01 3.21 -2.85
CA ILE A 62 8.11 4.46 -3.58
C ILE A 62 9.56 4.92 -3.42
N GLN A 63 10.28 4.99 -4.53
CA GLN A 63 11.71 5.32 -4.58
C GLN A 63 11.91 6.57 -5.44
N HIS A 64 12.62 7.58 -4.93
CA HIS A 64 12.86 8.84 -5.64
C HIS A 64 14.01 8.74 -6.65
N ASP A 65 14.97 7.85 -6.40
CA ASP A 65 16.16 7.64 -7.22
C ASP A 65 16.14 6.20 -7.75
N ASP A 66 16.46 5.97 -9.02
CA ASP A 66 16.35 4.65 -9.63
C ASP A 66 17.50 3.70 -9.26
N GLU A 67 18.56 4.19 -8.63
CA GLU A 67 19.78 3.44 -8.34
C GLU A 67 19.98 3.22 -6.84
N LEU A 68 19.54 4.15 -5.99
CA LEU A 68 19.82 4.13 -4.56
C LEU A 68 18.56 4.27 -3.70
N LEU A 69 18.48 3.45 -2.64
CA LEU A 69 17.54 3.66 -1.56
C LEU A 69 18.00 4.85 -0.71
N THR A 70 17.15 5.85 -0.60
CA THR A 70 17.37 7.08 0.15
C THR A 70 16.44 7.15 1.36
N PRO A 71 16.78 7.93 2.41
CA PRO A 71 15.89 8.14 3.55
C PRO A 71 14.54 8.78 3.19
N GLY A 72 14.41 9.34 1.97
CA GLY A 72 13.16 9.87 1.43
C GLY A 72 12.22 8.80 0.86
N ASP A 73 12.70 7.57 0.70
CA ASP A 73 11.91 6.47 0.15
C ASP A 73 10.98 5.89 1.21
N ALA A 74 9.86 5.34 0.75
CA ALA A 74 8.82 4.84 1.63
C ALA A 74 8.30 3.51 1.15
N ALA A 75 8.05 2.60 2.10
CA ALA A 75 7.38 1.35 1.83
C ALA A 75 6.08 1.26 2.63
N PHE A 76 5.05 0.74 1.98
CA PHE A 76 3.71 0.61 2.52
C PHE A 76 3.27 -0.85 2.46
N THR A 77 2.93 -1.42 3.61
CA THR A 77 2.17 -2.67 3.63
C THR A 77 0.71 -2.37 3.34
N LEU A 78 0.17 -3.02 2.33
CA LEU A 78 -1.21 -2.92 1.90
C LEU A 78 -1.92 -4.24 2.19
N GLU A 79 -3.15 -4.16 2.68
CA GLU A 79 -3.90 -5.34 3.05
C GLU A 79 -5.37 -5.22 2.65
N CYS A 80 -5.87 -6.25 1.97
CA CYS A 80 -7.30 -6.44 1.68
C CYS A 80 -7.75 -7.75 2.34
N ASP A 81 -8.63 -7.64 3.33
CA ASP A 81 -9.20 -8.75 4.07
C ASP A 81 -10.67 -8.94 3.67
N PHE A 82 -10.95 -10.07 3.00
CA PHE A 82 -12.29 -10.47 2.58
C PHE A 82 -12.94 -11.46 3.55
N SER A 83 -12.31 -11.72 4.70
CA SER A 83 -12.87 -12.61 5.71
C SER A 83 -14.18 -12.04 6.25
N ARG A 84 -15.13 -12.92 6.55
CA ARG A 84 -16.41 -12.51 7.12
C ARG A 84 -16.18 -12.01 8.56
N PRO A 85 -16.68 -10.83 8.93
CA PRO A 85 -16.63 -10.38 10.32
C PRO A 85 -17.42 -11.38 11.17
N ARG A 86 -16.88 -11.71 12.35
CA ARG A 86 -17.54 -12.63 13.29
C ARG A 86 -18.82 -12.04 13.88
N ASP A 87 -18.94 -10.71 13.89
CA ASP A 87 -20.10 -9.96 14.40
C ASP A 87 -21.01 -9.52 13.25
N LEU A 88 -21.74 -10.48 12.68
CA LEU A 88 -22.81 -10.19 11.72
C LEU A 88 -24.07 -9.75 12.49
N THR A 89 -24.18 -8.45 12.77
CA THR A 89 -25.49 -7.85 13.07
C THR A 89 -26.33 -7.98 11.81
N VAL A 90 -27.31 -8.89 11.80
CA VAL A 90 -28.19 -9.13 10.66
C VAL A 90 -29.17 -7.95 10.55
N SER A 91 -28.74 -6.87 9.90
CA SER A 91 -29.64 -5.82 9.43
C SER A 91 -30.33 -6.34 8.17
N ALA A 92 -31.62 -6.67 8.27
CA ALA A 92 -32.42 -7.08 7.13
C ALA A 92 -32.80 -5.83 6.29
N ASP A 93 -31.83 -5.25 5.58
CA ASP A 93 -32.12 -4.25 4.56
C ASP A 93 -32.59 -4.96 3.28
N LEU A 94 -33.92 -5.02 3.10
CA LEU A 94 -34.58 -5.63 1.95
C LEU A 94 -34.37 -4.87 0.63
N ASN A 95 -33.66 -3.73 0.64
CA ASN A 95 -33.35 -2.91 -0.54
C ASN A 95 -31.84 -2.66 -0.76
N GLY A 96 -30.95 -3.24 0.07
CA GLY A 96 -29.51 -2.97 0.00
C GLY A 96 -28.74 -4.14 -0.62
N SER A 97 -27.93 -3.90 -1.65
CA SER A 97 -26.93 -4.86 -2.09
C SER A 97 -26.09 -5.29 -0.88
N LYS A 98 -26.00 -6.61 -0.61
CA LYS A 98 -25.17 -7.16 0.47
C LYS A 98 -23.72 -6.75 0.24
N LYS A 99 -23.29 -5.58 0.73
CA LYS A 99 -21.87 -5.21 0.76
C LYS A 99 -21.19 -6.28 1.59
N ARG A 100 -20.34 -7.08 0.93
CA ARG A 100 -19.45 -8.00 1.65
C ARG A 100 -18.67 -7.13 2.61
N SER A 101 -18.70 -7.46 3.90
CA SER A 101 -17.82 -6.80 4.84
C SER A 101 -16.39 -7.11 4.45
N THR A 102 -15.69 -6.09 4.01
CA THR A 102 -14.26 -6.12 3.69
C THR A 102 -13.55 -5.22 4.69
N LYS A 103 -12.29 -5.53 4.97
CA LYS A 103 -11.42 -4.68 5.75
C LYS A 103 -10.20 -4.35 4.92
N SER A 104 -9.84 -3.08 4.88
CA SER A 104 -8.68 -2.59 4.16
C SER A 104 -7.74 -1.90 5.13
N SER A 105 -6.43 -2.11 5.00
CA SER A 105 -5.45 -1.42 5.84
C SER A 105 -4.17 -1.05 5.11
N ILE A 106 -3.52 0.02 5.60
CA ILE A 106 -2.24 0.52 5.12
C ILE A 106 -1.34 0.72 6.35
N ALA A 107 -0.11 0.23 6.27
CA ALA A 107 0.94 0.51 7.25
C ALA A 107 2.16 1.13 6.57
N LEU A 108 2.76 2.14 7.19
CA LEU A 108 4.07 2.67 6.79
C LEU A 108 5.16 1.82 7.45
N ILE A 109 6.11 1.35 6.65
CA ILE A 109 7.28 0.57 7.05
C ILE A 109 8.55 1.17 6.45
N ASP A 110 9.70 0.67 6.88
CA ASP A 110 11.00 1.04 6.34
C ASP A 110 11.16 0.46 4.92
N ALA A 111 11.75 1.25 4.01
CA ALA A 111 11.96 0.87 2.62
C ALA A 111 13.13 -0.10 2.44
N ASP A 112 14.05 -0.18 3.40
CA ASP A 112 15.16 -1.14 3.39
C ASP A 112 14.62 -2.58 3.42
N PRO A 113 14.90 -3.41 2.38
CA PRO A 113 14.51 -4.82 2.36
C PRO A 113 15.03 -5.64 3.55
N GLY A 114 16.14 -5.24 4.18
CA GLY A 114 16.72 -5.89 5.35
C GLY A 114 16.08 -5.51 6.69
N SER A 115 15.19 -4.53 6.70
CA SER A 115 14.51 -4.06 7.92
C SER A 115 13.47 -5.06 8.44
N ASP A 116 13.16 -4.95 9.74
CA ASP A 116 12.09 -5.75 10.35
C ASP A 116 10.71 -5.23 9.92
N ARG A 117 10.08 -5.93 8.97
CA ARG A 117 8.75 -5.63 8.42
C ARG A 117 7.61 -5.62 9.45
N ARG A 118 7.83 -6.14 10.66
CA ARG A 118 6.84 -6.07 11.75
C ARG A 118 6.80 -4.70 12.39
N LYS A 119 7.87 -3.91 12.25
CA LYS A 119 7.94 -2.53 12.75
C LYS A 119 7.17 -1.62 11.79
N ARG A 120 6.02 -1.14 12.27
CA ARG A 120 5.15 -0.20 11.56
C ARG A 120 5.28 1.15 12.23
N SER A 121 5.69 2.17 11.48
CA SER A 121 5.79 3.54 12.00
C SER A 121 4.42 4.23 12.02
N ALA A 122 3.48 3.78 11.19
CA ALA A 122 2.10 4.22 11.18
C ALA A 122 1.18 3.12 10.62
N TYR A 123 -0.11 3.17 10.99
CA TYR A 123 -1.12 2.21 10.56
C TYR A 123 -2.51 2.85 10.52
N VAL A 124 -3.27 2.57 9.47
CA VAL A 124 -4.67 2.98 9.32
C VAL A 124 -5.46 1.80 8.76
N GLU A 125 -6.69 1.62 9.25
CA GLU A 125 -7.62 0.60 8.77
C GLU A 125 -9.02 1.16 8.56
N SER A 126 -9.79 0.48 7.71
CA SER A 126 -11.17 0.80 7.38
C SER A 126 -11.99 -0.49 7.23
N TYR A 127 -13.25 -0.46 7.67
CA TYR A 127 -14.22 -1.54 7.48
C TYR A 127 -14.98 -1.34 6.15
N GLY A 128 -14.22 -1.35 5.06
CA GLY A 128 -14.74 -1.30 3.71
C GLY A 128 -13.66 -1.56 2.66
N ASP A 129 -14.03 -1.36 1.40
CA ASP A 129 -13.17 -1.61 0.23
C ASP A 129 -12.09 -0.53 0.02
N GLU A 130 -12.14 0.54 0.82
CA GLU A 130 -11.26 1.71 0.68
C GLU A 130 -10.69 2.13 2.04
N VAL A 131 -9.42 2.48 2.03
CA VAL A 131 -8.68 3.06 3.16
C VAL A 131 -7.75 4.14 2.62
N VAL A 132 -7.63 5.25 3.33
CA VAL A 132 -6.78 6.39 2.96
C VAL A 132 -5.74 6.61 4.04
N PHE A 133 -4.47 6.68 3.63
CA PHE A 133 -3.35 6.98 4.51
C PHE A 133 -2.77 8.35 4.14
N MET A 134 -2.74 9.27 5.10
CA MET A 134 -2.09 10.58 4.94
C MET A 134 -0.91 10.68 5.92
N PRO A 135 0.35 10.63 5.44
CA PRO A 135 1.50 10.79 6.32
C PRO A 135 1.50 12.18 6.96
N LYS A 136 1.58 12.25 8.29
CA LYS A 136 1.76 13.51 9.02
C LYS A 136 3.17 14.06 8.75
N GLN A 137 3.33 15.39 8.70
CA GLN A 137 4.63 16.05 8.50
C GLN A 137 5.73 15.59 9.49
N ALA A 138 5.36 15.09 10.67
CA ALA A 138 6.30 14.57 11.68
C ALA A 138 7.12 13.35 11.20
N TYR A 139 6.62 12.56 10.23
CA TYR A 139 7.37 11.41 9.70
C TYR A 139 8.55 11.82 8.81
N ARG A 140 8.61 13.08 8.33
CA ARG A 140 9.76 13.62 7.58
C ARG A 140 10.96 13.91 8.48
N LYS A 141 10.75 14.24 9.75
CA LYS A 141 11.82 14.75 10.64
C LYS A 141 12.73 13.67 11.24
N VAL A 142 12.35 12.40 11.21
CA VAL A 142 13.17 11.34 11.84
C VAL A 142 14.31 10.88 10.92
N ASN A 143 14.21 11.16 9.62
CA ASN A 143 15.19 10.69 8.62
C ASN A 143 16.18 11.78 8.17
N ASP A 144 16.03 13.02 8.63
CA ASP A 144 16.91 14.17 8.31
C ASP A 144 18.04 14.39 9.34
N GLU A 145 18.13 13.55 10.39
CA GLU A 145 19.20 13.60 11.39
C GLU A 145 20.04 12.31 11.37
N LEU A 146 20.90 12.16 10.36
CA LEU A 146 22.11 11.34 10.42
C LEU A 146 23.17 11.79 9.40
#